data_AF-A0AAD1T788-F1
#
_entry.id   AF-A0AAD1T788-F1
#
_cell.length_a   1.000
_cell.length_b   1.000
_cell.length_c   1.000
_cell.angle_alpha   90.00
_cell.angle_beta   90.00
_cell.angle_gamma   90.00
#
_symmetry.space_group_name_H-M   'P 1'
#
loop_
_entity.id
_entity.type
_entity.pdbx_description
1 polymer ?
#
loop_
_entity_poly.entity_id
_entity_poly.type
_entity_poly.pdbx_seq_one_letter_code
_entity_poly.pdbx_strand_id
1 'polypeptide(L)'
;MSEDPTPHPSSQDNNERIFPKTSDFYRVSKDLPAKFNHPETWLRGYGSKEGNPLYRTSNQTYGRRPPTVHEMPTTFNSKSSKFSAIGAKCGMYRNNGLNTSIENSYVTGPDNLITVHDTLNFHRSYNMKGPSI
;
A
#
# COMPACT_ATOMS: atom_id res chain seq x y z
N MET A 1 24.36 -44.59 -45.53
CA MET A 1 24.68 -44.44 -44.10
C MET A 1 24.99 -42.98 -43.90
N SER A 2 24.04 -42.25 -43.33
CA SER A 2 24.10 -40.81 -43.13
C SER A 2 24.81 -40.55 -41.80
N GLU A 3 25.94 -39.86 -41.83
CA GLU A 3 26.66 -39.43 -40.64
C GLU A 3 25.89 -38.24 -40.03
N ASP A 4 25.25 -38.44 -38.89
CA ASP A 4 24.63 -37.35 -38.11
C ASP A 4 25.73 -36.51 -37.43
N PRO A 5 25.69 -35.16 -37.49
CA PRO A 5 26.69 -34.34 -36.82
C PRO A 5 26.43 -34.33 -35.31
N THR A 6 27.45 -34.77 -34.56
CA THR A 6 27.51 -34.68 -33.09
C THR A 6 27.26 -33.25 -32.60
N PRO A 7 26.35 -33.03 -31.64
CA PRO A 7 26.15 -31.71 -31.06
C PRO A 7 27.33 -31.35 -30.15
N HIS A 8 28.06 -30.29 -30.50
CA HIS A 8 29.00 -29.63 -29.60
C HIS A 8 28.23 -29.04 -28.40
N PRO A 9 28.67 -29.27 -27.14
CA PRO A 9 28.12 -28.53 -26.02
C PRO A 9 28.56 -27.06 -26.17
N SER A 10 27.58 -26.19 -26.43
CA SER A 10 27.76 -24.75 -26.38
C SER A 10 28.04 -24.36 -24.93
N SER A 11 29.32 -24.24 -24.58
CA SER A 11 29.77 -23.61 -23.34
C SER A 11 29.39 -22.12 -23.41
N GLN A 12 28.20 -21.78 -22.93
CA GLN A 12 27.86 -20.41 -22.61
C GLN A 12 28.68 -20.01 -21.38
N ASP A 13 29.88 -19.48 -21.60
CA ASP A 13 30.63 -18.75 -20.57
C ASP A 13 29.88 -17.46 -20.24
N ASN A 14 28.84 -17.59 -19.41
CA ASN A 14 28.15 -16.48 -18.76
C ASN A 14 29.04 -15.96 -17.63
N ASN A 15 30.07 -15.19 -18.01
CA ASN A 15 30.91 -14.48 -17.04
C ASN A 15 30.14 -13.24 -16.52
N GLU A 16 29.02 -13.49 -15.84
CA GLU A 16 28.30 -12.46 -15.10
C GLU A 16 29.17 -12.05 -13.92
N ARG A 17 29.54 -10.77 -13.84
CA ARG A 17 30.26 -10.24 -12.68
C ARG A 17 29.42 -10.51 -11.44
N ILE A 18 29.86 -11.45 -10.61
CA ILE A 18 29.21 -11.80 -9.35
C ILE A 18 29.46 -10.64 -8.38
N PHE A 19 28.53 -9.71 -8.33
CA PHE A 19 28.52 -8.68 -7.30
C PHE A 19 28.01 -9.28 -5.98
N PRO A 20 28.62 -8.91 -4.84
CA PRO A 20 28.19 -9.40 -3.53
C PRO A 20 26.76 -8.95 -3.24
N LYS A 21 25.89 -9.89 -2.85
CA LYS A 21 24.52 -9.60 -2.43
C LYS A 21 24.45 -9.46 -0.93
N THR A 22 23.49 -8.69 -0.42
CA THR A 22 23.28 -8.56 1.03
C THR A 22 22.94 -9.92 1.67
N SER A 23 22.21 -10.78 0.95
CA SER A 23 21.89 -12.14 1.37
C SER A 23 23.10 -13.06 1.55
N ASP A 24 24.24 -12.75 0.90
CA ASP A 24 25.44 -13.59 0.99
C ASP A 24 26.16 -13.40 2.33
N PHE A 25 26.02 -12.22 2.94
CA PHE A 25 26.65 -11.85 4.21
C PHE A 25 25.69 -11.85 5.39
N TYR A 26 24.40 -11.58 5.14
CA TYR A 26 23.40 -11.40 6.18
C TYR A 26 22.14 -12.21 5.92
N ARG A 27 21.45 -12.56 7.02
CA ARG A 27 20.12 -13.18 6.93
C ARG A 27 19.09 -12.12 6.58
N VAL A 28 18.51 -12.25 5.39
CA VAL A 28 17.56 -11.30 4.80
C VAL A 28 16.13 -11.87 4.80
N SER A 29 15.12 -11.02 4.96
CA SER A 29 13.71 -11.42 4.80
C SER A 29 13.39 -11.77 3.34
N LYS A 30 12.54 -12.79 3.11
CA LYS A 30 12.10 -13.19 1.76
C LYS A 30 11.41 -12.06 0.99
N ASP A 31 10.72 -11.17 1.70
CA ASP A 31 9.98 -10.05 1.11
C ASP A 31 10.85 -8.79 0.90
N LEU A 32 12.17 -8.89 1.06
CA LEU A 32 13.06 -7.74 0.85
C LEU A 32 13.05 -7.35 -0.64
N PRO A 33 12.77 -6.08 -0.99
CA PRO A 33 12.89 -5.60 -2.35
C PRO A 33 14.27 -5.90 -2.95
N ALA A 34 14.30 -6.34 -4.21
CA ALA A 34 15.53 -6.71 -4.92
C ALA A 34 16.60 -5.61 -4.87
N LYS A 35 16.20 -4.33 -4.92
CA LYS A 35 17.12 -3.19 -4.82
C LYS A 35 17.96 -3.18 -3.53
N PHE A 36 17.43 -3.68 -2.42
CA PHE A 36 18.18 -3.71 -1.16
C PHE A 36 19.06 -4.95 -1.05
N ASN A 37 18.72 -6.03 -1.75
CA ASN A 37 19.58 -7.20 -1.83
C ASN A 37 20.75 -7.00 -2.81
N HIS A 38 20.51 -6.20 -3.85
CA HIS A 38 21.43 -5.87 -4.94
C HIS A 38 21.73 -4.38 -4.93
N PRO A 39 22.59 -3.89 -4.01
CA PRO A 39 22.92 -2.48 -3.93
C PRO A 39 23.46 -1.95 -5.27
N GLU A 40 24.22 -2.74 -6.01
CA GLU A 40 24.89 -2.40 -7.27
C GLU A 40 23.94 -1.97 -8.40
N THR A 41 22.72 -2.51 -8.44
CA THR A 41 21.83 -2.37 -9.59
C THR A 41 21.32 -0.93 -9.75
N TRP A 42 21.24 -0.16 -8.66
CA TRP A 42 20.61 1.17 -8.65
C TRP A 42 21.55 2.31 -8.22
N LEU A 43 22.86 2.07 -8.09
CA LEU A 43 23.89 3.05 -7.67
C LEU A 43 24.11 4.24 -8.62
N ARG A 44 23.22 4.46 -9.60
CA ARG A 44 23.34 5.54 -10.58
C ARG A 44 23.25 6.90 -9.86
N GLY A 45 24.36 7.62 -9.81
CA GLY A 45 24.45 8.97 -9.23
C GLY A 45 25.32 9.09 -7.99
N TYR A 46 25.77 7.97 -7.41
CA TYR A 46 26.82 7.99 -6.40
C TYR A 46 28.20 8.10 -7.06
N GLY A 47 29.10 8.82 -6.40
CA GLY A 47 30.46 9.02 -6.90
C GLY A 47 30.90 10.46 -6.79
N SER A 48 32.21 10.68 -6.73
CA SER A 48 32.77 12.01 -6.95
C SER A 48 32.79 12.27 -8.44
N LYS A 49 32.22 13.40 -8.88
CA LYS A 49 32.64 13.97 -10.17
C LYS A 49 34.15 14.20 -10.11
N GLU A 50 34.86 13.86 -11.18
CA GLU A 50 36.29 14.15 -11.30
C GLU A 50 36.47 15.66 -11.36
N GLY A 51 37.21 16.19 -10.40
CA GLY A 51 37.39 17.61 -10.18
C GLY A 51 38.71 17.88 -9.48
N ASN A 52 39.19 19.11 -9.58
CA ASN A 52 40.47 19.49 -9.02
C ASN A 52 40.48 19.24 -7.50
N PRO A 53 41.46 18.49 -6.95
CA PRO A 53 41.55 18.22 -5.52
C PRO A 53 41.64 19.49 -4.67
N LEU A 54 42.14 20.60 -5.22
CA LEU A 54 42.24 21.90 -4.55
C LEU A 54 40.88 22.61 -4.40
N TYR A 55 39.93 22.33 -5.29
CA TYR A 55 38.60 22.94 -5.31
C TYR A 55 37.53 21.97 -4.81
N ARG A 56 37.76 21.37 -3.63
CA ARG A 56 36.77 20.54 -2.94
C ARG A 56 35.99 21.33 -1.90
N THR A 57 34.67 21.14 -1.89
CA THR A 57 33.80 21.69 -0.85
C THR A 57 33.36 20.59 0.12
N SER A 58 32.99 20.96 1.34
CA SER A 58 32.45 20.02 2.32
C SER A 58 31.20 19.29 1.82
N ASN A 59 30.35 20.00 1.06
CA ASN A 59 29.12 19.47 0.49
C ASN A 59 29.37 18.33 -0.53
N GLN A 60 30.53 18.29 -1.20
CA GLN A 60 30.90 17.19 -2.10
C GLN A 60 31.16 15.87 -1.35
N THR A 61 31.16 15.87 -0.01
CA THR A 61 31.27 14.64 0.79
C THR A 61 29.97 13.83 0.73
N TYR A 62 28.82 14.50 0.69
CA TYR A 62 27.51 13.85 0.58
C TYR A 62 27.35 13.20 -0.80
N GLY A 63 26.82 11.98 -0.85
CA GLY A 63 26.61 11.24 -2.10
C GLY A 63 27.89 10.77 -2.82
N ARG A 64 29.08 11.07 -2.29
CA ARG A 64 30.36 10.67 -2.92
C ARG A 64 30.58 9.17 -2.94
N ARG A 65 30.08 8.44 -1.94
CA ARG A 65 30.28 7.00 -1.78
C ARG A 65 28.97 6.26 -2.04
N PRO A 66 28.98 5.21 -2.88
CA PRO A 66 27.82 4.37 -3.06
C PRO A 66 27.57 3.53 -1.79
N PRO A 67 26.31 3.21 -1.48
CA PRO A 67 26.01 2.29 -0.40
C PRO A 67 26.46 0.85 -0.72
N THR A 68 26.87 0.15 0.32
CA THR A 68 27.43 -1.21 0.28
C THR A 68 26.48 -2.24 0.89
N VAL A 69 26.78 -3.53 0.72
CA VAL A 69 25.98 -4.63 1.30
C VAL A 69 25.82 -4.54 2.82
N HIS A 70 26.77 -3.91 3.50
CA HIS A 70 26.78 -3.75 4.96
C HIS A 70 25.92 -2.57 5.45
N GLU A 71 25.56 -1.66 4.54
CA GLU A 71 24.69 -0.51 4.83
C GLU A 71 23.22 -0.82 4.45
N MET A 72 22.99 -1.87 3.65
CA MET A 72 21.65 -2.24 3.21
C MET A 72 20.81 -2.84 4.35
N PRO A 73 19.50 -2.52 4.42
CA PRO A 73 18.61 -3.09 5.41
C PRO A 73 18.36 -4.57 5.13
N THR A 74 18.28 -5.39 6.18
CA THR A 74 17.96 -6.83 6.07
C THR A 74 16.45 -7.10 5.98
N THR A 75 15.62 -6.13 6.39
CA THR A 75 14.15 -6.18 6.35
C THR A 75 13.56 -4.84 5.93
N PHE A 76 12.49 -4.85 5.14
CA PHE A 76 11.81 -3.62 4.72
C PHE A 76 10.29 -3.76 4.81
N ASN A 77 9.70 -3.11 5.81
CA ASN A 77 8.27 -3.16 6.07
C ASN A 77 7.56 -1.94 5.45
N SER A 78 7.36 -1.96 4.13
CA SER A 78 6.62 -0.89 3.46
C SER A 78 5.12 -0.97 3.73
N LYS A 79 4.48 0.20 3.84
CA LYS A 79 3.03 0.31 3.88
C LYS A 79 2.51 0.55 2.47
N SER A 80 1.62 -0.30 2.00
CA SER A 80 0.96 -0.10 0.70
C SER A 80 -0.19 0.90 0.84
N SER A 81 -0.18 1.95 0.02
CA SER A 81 -1.31 2.87 -0.11
C SER A 81 -2.30 2.45 -1.20
N LYS A 82 -2.18 1.24 -1.77
CA LYS A 82 -3.02 0.79 -2.91
C LYS A 82 -4.52 0.86 -2.59
N PHE A 83 -4.92 0.43 -1.40
CA PHE A 83 -6.31 0.50 -0.95
C PHE A 83 -6.80 1.94 -0.86
N SER A 84 -6.09 2.79 -0.10
CA SER A 84 -6.48 4.18 0.13
C SER A 84 -6.42 5.02 -1.15
N ALA A 85 -5.52 4.71 -2.08
CA ALA A 85 -5.41 5.39 -3.37
C ALA A 85 -6.66 5.19 -4.24
N ILE A 86 -7.36 4.06 -4.12
CA ILE A 86 -8.64 3.84 -4.81
C ILE A 86 -9.69 4.78 -4.24
N GLY A 87 -9.83 4.85 -2.91
CA GLY A 87 -10.80 5.74 -2.25
C GLY A 87 -10.50 7.23 -2.46
N ALA A 88 -9.22 7.61 -2.44
CA ALA A 88 -8.80 9.00 -2.64
C ALA A 88 -9.21 9.57 -4.01
N LYS A 89 -9.31 8.71 -5.05
CA LYS A 89 -9.77 9.14 -6.39
C LYS A 89 -11.25 9.54 -6.40
N CYS A 90 -12.07 8.94 -5.55
CA CYS A 90 -13.52 9.17 -5.50
C CYS A 90 -13.90 10.44 -4.71
N GLY A 91 -12.93 11.10 -4.05
CA GLY A 91 -13.18 12.30 -3.26
C GLY A 91 -13.93 12.03 -1.95
N MET A 92 -14.47 13.10 -1.35
CA MET A 92 -15.23 13.00 -0.10
C MET A 92 -16.61 12.40 -0.35
N TYR A 93 -17.00 11.44 0.49
CA TYR A 93 -18.34 10.87 0.47
C TYR A 93 -19.42 11.94 0.66
N ARG A 94 -20.50 11.85 -0.12
CA ARG A 94 -21.72 12.65 0.03
C ARG A 94 -22.91 11.72 0.12
N ASN A 95 -23.79 11.97 1.08
CA ASN A 95 -25.06 11.25 1.20
C ASN A 95 -26.14 11.95 0.35
N ASN A 96 -26.64 11.27 -0.68
CA ASN A 96 -27.75 11.74 -1.52
C ASN A 96 -29.00 10.84 -1.37
N GLY A 97 -29.07 10.00 -0.33
CA GLY A 97 -30.20 9.13 -0.06
C GLY A 97 -31.37 9.89 0.58
N LEU A 98 -32.61 9.45 0.29
CA LEU A 98 -33.81 9.91 0.99
C LEU A 98 -33.97 9.13 2.30
N ASN A 99 -34.51 9.79 3.33
CA ASN A 99 -34.92 9.11 4.57
C ASN A 99 -36.22 8.35 4.30
N THR A 100 -36.15 7.04 4.18
CA THR A 100 -37.29 6.15 3.92
C THR A 100 -37.64 5.24 5.11
N SER A 101 -37.00 5.46 6.27
CA SER A 101 -37.34 4.73 7.48
C SER A 101 -38.78 5.02 7.88
N ILE A 102 -39.60 3.97 7.96
CA ILE A 102 -40.89 4.02 8.65
C ILE A 102 -40.59 4.20 10.14
N GLU A 103 -41.42 4.97 10.87
CA GLU A 103 -41.12 5.21 12.28
C GLU A 103 -41.14 3.91 13.09
N ASN A 104 -40.18 3.74 14.00
CA ASN A 104 -40.04 2.55 14.84
C ASN A 104 -40.55 2.81 16.27
N SER A 105 -41.60 3.62 16.42
CA SER A 105 -42.14 3.91 17.74
C SER A 105 -42.87 2.69 18.28
N TYR A 106 -42.58 2.32 19.53
CA TYR A 106 -43.21 1.19 20.22
C TYR A 106 -44.74 1.30 20.30
N VAL A 107 -45.29 2.52 20.23
CA VAL A 107 -46.73 2.81 20.30
C VAL A 107 -47.35 2.94 18.91
N THR A 108 -46.54 3.05 17.87
CA THR A 108 -46.95 3.46 16.53
C THR A 108 -46.92 2.21 15.65
N GLY A 109 -47.96 1.38 15.76
CA GLY A 109 -48.20 0.25 14.86
C GLY A 109 -48.54 0.72 13.43
N PRO A 110 -48.74 -0.19 12.46
CA PRO A 110 -49.10 0.14 11.07
C PRO A 110 -50.34 1.06 10.93
N ASP A 111 -51.15 1.15 11.98
CA ASP A 111 -52.37 1.97 12.07
C ASP A 111 -52.14 3.37 12.70
N ASN A 112 -50.89 3.80 12.89
CA ASN A 112 -50.54 4.98 13.69
C ASN A 112 -49.65 6.02 12.96
N LEU A 113 -49.61 5.98 11.63
CA LEU A 113 -48.95 7.02 10.84
C LEU A 113 -49.69 8.36 11.04
N ILE A 114 -49.15 9.24 11.90
CA ILE A 114 -49.61 10.63 12.05
C ILE A 114 -49.30 11.34 10.73
N THR A 115 -50.20 11.20 9.78
CA THR A 115 -50.12 11.88 8.49
C THR A 115 -50.49 13.34 8.76
N VAL A 116 -49.84 14.29 8.08
CA VAL A 116 -50.16 15.74 8.19
C VAL A 116 -51.66 16.03 7.98
N HIS A 117 -52.37 15.12 7.31
CA HIS A 117 -53.81 15.21 7.05
C HIS A 117 -54.73 14.71 8.16
N ASP A 118 -54.21 14.03 9.19
CA ASP A 118 -55.02 13.50 10.28
C ASP A 118 -54.35 13.73 11.64
N THR A 119 -54.42 14.99 12.10
CA THR A 119 -53.84 15.45 13.36
C THR A 119 -54.71 15.16 14.58
N LEU A 120 -55.90 14.59 14.37
CA LEU A 120 -56.87 14.29 15.42
C LEU A 120 -57.06 12.78 15.67
N ASN A 121 -56.28 11.94 15.00
CA ASN A 121 -56.29 10.49 15.21
C ASN A 121 -55.46 10.11 16.45
N PHE A 122 -55.99 10.45 17.62
CA PHE A 122 -55.43 10.00 18.89
C PHE A 122 -55.82 8.54 19.09
N HIS A 123 -54.85 7.64 19.00
CA HIS A 123 -55.10 6.21 19.24
C HIS A 123 -55.64 5.97 20.65
N ARG A 124 -56.56 5.00 20.76
CA ARG A 124 -57.25 4.63 22.01
C ARG A 124 -56.34 3.95 23.05
N SER A 125 -55.05 3.80 22.76
CA SER A 125 -54.06 3.20 23.66
C SER A 125 -53.57 4.14 24.77
N TYR A 126 -53.98 5.42 24.78
CA TYR A 126 -53.82 6.27 25.96
C TYR A 126 -54.86 5.88 27.04
N ASN A 127 -54.46 5.00 27.95
CA ASN A 127 -55.19 4.79 29.20
C ASN A 127 -55.04 6.05 30.07
N MET A 128 -56.10 6.86 30.19
CA MET A 128 -56.10 8.04 31.06
C MET A 128 -55.89 7.72 32.56
N LYS A 129 -55.92 6.44 32.96
CA LYS A 129 -55.77 6.00 34.35
C LYS A 129 -54.35 5.56 34.74
N GLY A 130 -53.35 5.69 33.86
CA GLY A 130 -51.95 5.40 34.17
C GLY A 130 -51.26 4.47 33.15
N PRO A 131 -49.92 4.33 33.20
CA PRO A 131 -49.16 3.63 32.18
C PRO A 131 -49.53 2.14 32.13
N SER A 132 -49.72 1.62 30.92
CA SER A 132 -49.75 0.18 30.66
C SER A 132 -48.35 -0.39 30.91
N ILE A 133 -48.28 -1.36 31.84
CA ILE A 133 -47.08 -2.15 32.17
C ILE A 133 -46.46 -2.78 30.93
#